data_AF-A0A356UMF8-F1
#
_entry.id   AF-A0A356UMF8-F1
#
_cell.length_a   1.000
_cell.length_b   1.000
_cell.length_c   1.000
_cell.angle_alpha   90.00
_cell.angle_beta   90.00
_cell.angle_gamma   90.00
#
_symmetry.space_group_name_H-M   'P 1'
#
loop_
_entity.id
_entity.type
_entity.pdbx_description
1 polymer ?
#
loop_
_entity_poly.entity_id
_entity_poly.type
_entity_poly.pdbx_seq_one_letter_code
_entity_poly.pdbx_strand_id
1 'polypeptide(L)' 'VQQLGITRSAFIRDALRLTLKKQKVLLLEHKHREGYLKKPVEPGEFDIWEPEQEWGNG' A
#
# COMPACT_ATOMS: atom_id res chain seq x y z
N VAL A 1 24.48 -12.92 -1.77
CA VAL A 1 25.16 -11.61 -1.64
C VAL A 1 26.15 -11.38 -2.78
N GLN A 2 27.11 -12.29 -3.03
CA GLN A 2 28.05 -12.17 -4.17
C GLN A 2 27.37 -12.06 -5.55
N GLN A 3 26.28 -12.79 -5.80
CA GLN A 3 25.50 -12.68 -7.05
C GLN A 3 24.80 -11.32 -7.24
N LEU A 4 24.63 -10.52 -6.18
CA LEU A 4 24.01 -9.19 -6.24
C LEU A 4 25.06 -8.06 -6.32
N GLY A 5 26.36 -8.38 -6.25
CA GLY A 5 27.43 -7.37 -6.27
C GLY A 5 27.45 -6.39 -5.09
N ILE A 6 26.68 -6.64 -4.02
CA ILE A 6 26.58 -5.76 -2.84
C ILE A 6 27.23 -6.39 -1.60
N THR A 7 27.57 -5.56 -0.62
CA THR A 7 28.06 -6.05 0.67
C THR A 7 26.92 -6.64 1.51
N ARG A 8 27.27 -7.50 2.48
CA ARG A 8 26.28 -8.10 3.41
C ARG A 8 25.53 -7.02 4.21
N SER A 9 26.20 -5.96 4.62
CA SER A 9 25.58 -4.86 5.38
C SER A 9 24.62 -4.03 4.52
N ALA A 10 24.94 -3.81 3.24
CA ALA A 10 24.02 -3.20 2.30
C ALA A 10 22.76 -4.06 2.11
N PHE A 11 22.95 -5.36 1.88
CA PHE A 11 21.84 -6.32 1.75
C PHE A 11 20.90 -6.32 2.97
N ILE A 12 21.46 -6.43 4.19
CA ILE A 12 20.66 -6.45 5.43
C ILE A 12 19.88 -5.14 5.60
N ARG A 13 20.51 -4.00 5.31
CA ARG A 13 19.85 -2.68 5.43
C ARG A 13 18.66 -2.56 4.49
N ASP A 14 18.80 -3.05 3.26
CA ASP A 14 17.74 -2.98 2.26
C ASP A 14 16.61 -3.96 2.56
N ALA A 15 16.94 -5.17 3.00
CA ALA A 15 15.95 -6.13 3.48
C ALA A 15 15.15 -5.56 4.66
N LEU A 16 15.82 -4.93 5.64
CA LEU A 16 15.17 -4.29 6.78
C LEU A 16 14.23 -3.17 6.34
N ARG A 17 14.70 -2.27 5.46
CA ARG A 17 13.87 -1.17 4.91
C ARG A 17 12.65 -1.71 4.19
N LEU A 18 12.81 -2.76 3.37
CA LEU A 18 11.71 -3.36 2.64
C LEU A 18 10.67 -3.95 3.60
N THR A 19 11.11 -4.69 4.62
CA THR A 19 10.21 -5.28 5.61
C THR A 19 9.44 -4.20 6.37
N LEU A 20 10.10 -3.14 6.82
CA LEU A 20 9.45 -2.03 7.51
C LEU A 20 8.41 -1.31 6.63
N LYS A 21 8.73 -1.09 5.35
CA LYS A 21 7.77 -0.50 4.39
C LYS A 21 6.54 -1.40 4.22
N LYS A 22 6.74 -2.71 4.03
CA LYS A 22 5.65 -3.68 3.91
C LYS A 22 4.78 -3.70 5.16
N GLN A 23 5.39 -3.73 6.34
CA GLN A 23 4.66 -3.70 7.61
C GLN A 23 3.83 -2.42 7.77
N LYS A 24 4.37 -1.26 7.38
CA LYS A 24 3.62 -0.01 7.42
C LYS A 24 2.38 -0.05 6.52
N VAL A 25 2.49 -0.58 5.31
CA VAL A 25 1.35 -0.72 4.39
C VAL A 25 0.28 -1.63 4.98
N LEU A 26 0.67 -2.81 5.49
CA LEU A 26 -0.27 -3.75 6.10
C LEU A 26 -1.03 -3.13 7.28
N LEU A 27 -0.35 -2.32 8.11
CA LEU A 27 -1.00 -1.61 9.22
C LEU A 27 -2.02 -0.58 8.74
N LEU A 28 -1.70 0.14 7.66
CA LEU A 28 -2.63 1.12 7.07
C LEU A 28 -3.84 0.42 6.45
N GLU A 29 -3.63 -0.67 5.71
CA GLU A 29 -4.71 -1.49 5.14
C GLU A 29 -5.63 -2.06 6.23
N HIS A 30 -5.04 -2.56 7.32
CA HIS A 30 -5.81 -3.04 8.46
C HIS A 30 -6.64 -1.90 9.07
N LYS A 31 -6.04 -0.72 9.28
CA LYS A 31 -6.75 0.45 9.79
C LYS A 31 -7.89 0.87 8.87
N HIS A 32 -7.70 0.86 7.54
CA HIS A 32 -8.76 1.17 6.58
C HIS A 32 -9.89 0.16 6.67
N ARG A 33 -9.59 -1.14 6.70
CA ARG A 33 -10.59 -2.21 6.84
C ARG A 33 -11.39 -2.06 8.13
N GLU A 34 -10.72 -1.89 9.26
CA GLU A 34 -11.38 -1.64 10.55
C GLU A 34 -12.24 -0.39 10.53
N GLY A 35 -11.80 0.66 9.85
CA GLY A 35 -12.57 1.87 9.61
C GLY A 35 -13.89 1.57 8.90
N TYR A 36 -13.82 0.89 7.76
CA TYR A 36 -15.01 0.55 6.97
C TYR A 36 -15.92 -0.49 7.63
N LEU A 37 -15.39 -1.40 8.44
CA LEU A 37 -16.22 -2.32 9.23
C LEU A 37 -17.02 -1.57 10.31
N LYS A 38 -16.41 -0.55 10.94
CA LYS A 38 -17.06 0.25 11.99
C LYS A 38 -17.98 1.34 11.44
N LYS A 39 -17.65 1.86 10.26
CA LYS A 39 -18.39 2.90 9.55
C LYS A 39 -18.44 2.49 8.08
N PRO A 40 -19.45 1.68 7.71
CA PRO A 40 -19.66 1.30 6.32
C PRO A 40 -19.79 2.53 5.44
N VAL A 41 -19.43 2.37 4.17
CA VAL A 41 -19.61 3.40 3.15
C VAL A 41 -21.10 3.66 2.97
N GLU A 42 -21.49 4.92 3.03
CA GLU A 42 -22.85 5.33 2.70
C GLU A 42 -23.01 5.57 1.19
N PRO A 43 -24.20 5.34 0.61
CA PRO A 43 -24.48 5.73 -0.77
C PRO A 43 -24.18 7.23 -0.98
N GLY A 44 -23.48 7.60 -2.05
CA GLY A 44 -23.11 8.99 -2.32
C GLY A 44 -21.75 9.43 -1.75
N GLU A 45 -21.11 8.65 -0.88
CA GLU A 45 -19.86 9.05 -0.21
C GLU A 45 -18.66 9.11 -1.17
N PHE A 46 -18.64 8.26 -2.20
CA PHE A 46 -17.58 8.21 -3.21
C PHE A 46 -18.08 8.44 -4.64
N ASP A 47 -19.38 8.61 -4.83
CA ASP A 47 -20.04 8.71 -6.14
C ASP A 47 -19.62 9.97 -6.92
N ILE A 48 -19.06 10.97 -6.21
CA ILE A 48 -18.53 12.22 -6.79
C ILE A 48 -17.28 11.97 -7.66
N TRP A 49 -16.65 10.80 -7.57
CA TRP A 49 -15.44 10.42 -8.32
C TRP A 49 -15.73 9.58 -9.58
N GLU A 50 -16.98 9.20 -9.84
CA GLU A 50 -17.38 8.43 -11.03
C GLU A 50 -17.16 9.16 -12.36
N PRO A 51 -17.39 10.49 -12.49
CA PRO A 51 -17.18 11.23 -13.74
C PRO A 51 -15.70 11.28 -14.19
N GLU A 52 -14.76 11.15 -13.26
CA GLU A 52 -13.31 11.23 -13.51
C GLU A 52 -12.64 9.87 -13.78
N GLN A 53 -13.38 8.75 -13.71
CA GLN A 53 -12.88 7.40 -14.01
C GLN A 53 -12.89 7.07 -15.53
N GLU A 54 -12.71 8.06 -16.41
CA GLU A 54 -12.36 7.80 -17.81
C GLU A 54 -10.85 7.49 -17.90
N TRP A 55 -10.50 6.23 -17.62
CA TRP A 55 -9.22 5.69 -18.06
C TRP A 55 -9.31 5.56 -19.58
N GLY A 56 -8.92 6.63 -20.28
CA GLY A 56 -9.09 6.79 -21.72
C GLY A 56 -8.95 5.48 -22.49
N ASN A 57 -9.84 5.26 -23.46
CA ASN A 57 -9.86 4.05 -24.30
C ASN A 57 -8.42 3.71 -24.74
N GLY A 58 -8.01 2.48 -24.42
CA GLY A 58 -6.61 2.03 -24.41
C GLY A 58 -5.84 2.12 -25.72
#